data_AF-A0A528H8V3-F1
#
_entry.id   AF-A0A528H8V3-F1
#
_cell.length_a   1.000
_cell.length_b   1.000
_cell.length_c   1.000
_cell.angle_alpha   90.00
_cell.angle_beta   90.00
_cell.angle_gamma   90.00
#
_symmetry.space_group_name_H-M   'P 1'
#
loop_
_entity.id
_entity.type
_entity.pdbx_description
1 polymer ?
#
loop_
_entity_poly.entity_id
_entity_poly.type
_entity_poly.pdbx_seq_one_letter_code
_entity_poly.pdbx_strand_id
1 'polypeptide(L)'
;MKAPDGSPIVATLETIPGSCGIVFDEDGSWNYNGTELDWDGQQTVLRAGQTVFVDENGKEWLESQLVPDDAEELPADQIKPWFHDRELRRVEIVNTIEKLMERITHKKLLVKDCEFLTRAVTLLLTRSEPEG
;
A
#
# COMPACT_ATOMS: atom_id res chain seq x y z
N MET A 1 12.26 -6.74 -13.24
CA MET A 1 11.73 -5.61 -12.45
C MET A 1 12.19 -5.81 -11.02
N LYS A 2 12.51 -4.73 -10.31
CA LYS A 2 12.90 -4.75 -8.90
C LYS A 2 12.00 -3.84 -8.07
N ALA A 3 11.97 -4.09 -6.77
CA ALA A 3 11.36 -3.20 -5.81
C ALA A 3 12.14 -1.87 -5.70
N PRO A 4 11.54 -0.80 -5.16
CA PRO A 4 12.22 0.47 -4.90
C PRO A 4 13.47 0.36 -4.00
N ASP A 5 13.52 -0.63 -3.12
CA ASP A 5 14.69 -0.92 -2.28
C ASP A 5 15.75 -1.77 -2.98
N GLY A 6 15.54 -2.09 -4.26
CA GLY A 6 16.47 -2.84 -5.11
C GLY A 6 16.27 -4.36 -5.07
N SER A 7 15.40 -4.88 -4.19
CA SER A 7 15.13 -6.31 -4.11
C SER A 7 14.49 -6.84 -5.40
N PRO A 8 14.92 -8.00 -5.91
CA PRO A 8 14.35 -8.58 -7.12
C PRO A 8 12.90 -8.98 -6.88
N ILE A 9 12.02 -8.64 -7.82
CA ILE A 9 10.65 -9.16 -7.84
C ILE A 9 10.68 -10.58 -8.40
N VAL A 10 10.17 -11.54 -7.64
CA VAL A 10 10.27 -12.97 -8.00
C VAL A 10 8.93 -13.58 -8.41
N ALA A 11 7.80 -12.98 -8.00
CA ALA A 11 6.47 -13.50 -8.32
C ALA A 11 5.40 -12.42 -8.26
N THR A 12 4.21 -12.75 -8.75
CA THR A 12 2.96 -12.06 -8.38
C THR A 12 2.36 -12.71 -7.14
N LEU A 13 1.69 -11.92 -6.30
CA LEU A 13 0.90 -12.48 -5.21
C LEU A 13 -0.37 -13.08 -5.80
N GLU A 14 -0.71 -14.30 -5.40
CA GLU A 14 -1.91 -14.99 -5.87
C GLU A 14 -2.78 -15.44 -4.70
N THR A 15 -4.07 -15.55 -4.96
CA THR A 15 -5.07 -16.13 -4.06
C THR A 15 -5.64 -17.38 -4.69
N ILE A 16 -5.86 -18.40 -3.86
CA ILE A 16 -6.59 -19.61 -4.20
C ILE A 16 -7.85 -19.62 -3.35
N PRO A 17 -9.04 -19.46 -3.93
CA PRO A 17 -10.29 -19.55 -3.19
C PRO A 17 -10.42 -20.91 -2.51
N GLY A 18 -10.95 -20.92 -1.29
CA GLY A 18 -11.25 -22.14 -0.57
C GLY A 18 -12.64 -22.07 0.03
N SER A 19 -13.36 -23.18 -0.02
CA SER A 19 -14.65 -23.33 0.64
C SER A 19 -14.50 -24.29 1.81
N CYS A 20 -14.91 -23.86 2.99
CA CYS A 20 -14.88 -24.67 4.20
C CYS A 20 -16.28 -25.20 4.49
N GLY A 21 -16.40 -26.52 4.71
CA GLY A 21 -17.67 -27.11 5.11
C GLY A 21 -18.09 -26.60 6.49
N ILE A 22 -19.36 -26.26 6.65
CA ILE A 22 -19.93 -25.86 7.95
C ILE A 22 -20.84 -26.99 8.45
N VAL A 23 -20.68 -27.37 9.71
CA VAL A 23 -21.55 -28.31 10.42
C VAL A 23 -22.27 -27.55 11.52
N PHE A 24 -23.59 -27.64 11.56
CA PHE A 24 -24.40 -27.05 12.63
C PHE A 24 -24.73 -28.14 13.65
N ASP A 25 -24.48 -27.84 14.91
CA ASP A 25 -24.81 -28.71 16.03
C ASP A 25 -26.25 -28.46 16.52
N GLU A 26 -26.81 -29.43 17.25
CA GLU A 26 -28.21 -29.36 17.74
C GLU A 26 -28.44 -28.22 18.74
N ASP A 27 -27.37 -27.73 19.38
CA ASP A 27 -27.41 -26.60 20.31
C ASP A 27 -27.34 -25.23 19.61
N GLY A 28 -27.27 -25.20 18.28
CA GLY A 28 -27.19 -24.00 17.46
C GLY A 28 -25.78 -23.43 17.30
N SER A 29 -24.75 -24.08 17.87
CA SER A 29 -23.36 -23.78 17.53
C SER A 29 -22.98 -24.35 16.16
N TRP A 30 -21.83 -23.92 15.63
CA TRP A 30 -21.31 -24.44 14.37
C TRP A 30 -19.82 -24.74 14.48
N ASN A 31 -19.42 -25.76 13.72
CA ASN A 31 -18.04 -26.20 13.56
C ASN A 31 -17.65 -26.19 12.08
N TYR A 32 -16.35 -26.14 11.83
CA TYR A 32 -15.80 -26.21 10.48
C TYR A 32 -15.33 -27.64 10.18
N ASN A 33 -15.51 -28.09 8.96
CA ASN A 33 -15.14 -29.44 8.52
C ASN A 33 -14.35 -29.38 7.21
N GLY A 34 -13.03 -29.23 7.35
CA GLY A 34 -12.09 -29.24 6.23
C GLY A 34 -12.28 -28.08 5.26
N THR A 35 -11.24 -27.79 4.49
CA THR A 35 -11.28 -26.77 3.43
C THR A 35 -10.99 -27.45 2.10
N GLU A 36 -11.90 -27.31 1.16
CA GLU A 36 -11.68 -27.66 -0.24
C GLU A 36 -11.12 -26.43 -0.95
N LEU A 37 -9.96 -26.58 -1.57
CA LEU A 37 -9.32 -25.51 -2.35
C LEU A 37 -9.78 -25.61 -3.80
N ASP A 38 -10.24 -24.49 -4.34
CA ASP A 38 -10.52 -24.33 -5.77
C ASP A 38 -9.23 -23.91 -6.47
N TRP A 39 -8.44 -24.91 -6.88
CA TRP A 39 -7.20 -24.70 -7.62
C TRP A 39 -7.42 -24.02 -8.96
N ASP A 40 -8.56 -24.25 -9.62
CA ASP A 40 -8.90 -23.63 -10.91
C ASP A 40 -9.32 -22.17 -10.73
N GLY A 41 -9.78 -21.79 -9.53
CA GLY A 41 -10.10 -20.42 -9.13
C GLY A 41 -8.90 -19.55 -8.78
N GLN A 42 -7.66 -20.03 -8.95
CA GLN A 42 -6.45 -19.29 -8.67
C GLN A 42 -6.37 -17.99 -9.49
N GLN A 43 -6.11 -16.88 -8.81
CA GLN A 43 -6.07 -15.55 -9.43
C GLN A 43 -4.96 -14.68 -8.83
N THR A 44 -4.38 -13.83 -9.67
CA THR A 44 -3.46 -12.78 -9.23
C THR A 44 -4.19 -11.73 -8.38
N VAL A 45 -3.58 -11.36 -7.26
CA VAL A 45 -4.13 -10.34 -6.35
C VAL A 45 -3.98 -8.96 -6.97
N LEU A 46 -5.10 -8.24 -6.98
CA LEU A 46 -5.15 -6.82 -7.30
C LEU A 46 -5.40 -6.00 -6.04
N ARG A 47 -4.63 -4.93 -5.82
CA ARG A 47 -4.88 -3.92 -4.77
C ARG A 47 -4.92 -2.54 -5.41
N ALA A 48 -5.98 -1.79 -5.12
CA ALA A 48 -6.24 -0.51 -5.80
C ALA A 48 -6.21 -0.62 -7.34
N GLY A 49 -6.63 -1.76 -7.89
CA GLY A 49 -6.62 -2.03 -9.33
C GLY A 49 -5.25 -2.36 -9.92
N GLN A 50 -4.23 -2.56 -9.09
CA GLN A 50 -2.86 -2.86 -9.50
C GLN A 50 -2.46 -4.26 -9.10
N THR A 51 -1.72 -4.94 -9.96
CA THR A 51 -1.11 -6.24 -9.65
C THR A 51 -0.17 -6.11 -8.46
N VAL A 52 -0.29 -7.04 -7.51
CA VAL A 52 0.63 -7.17 -6.40
C VAL A 52 1.73 -8.15 -6.77
N PHE A 53 2.97 -7.71 -6.55
CA PHE A 53 4.20 -8.44 -6.77
C PHE A 53 4.86 -8.76 -5.44
N VAL A 54 5.66 -9.81 -5.40
CA VAL A 54 6.36 -10.29 -4.22
C VAL A 54 7.86 -10.35 -4.53
N ASP A 55 8.68 -9.79 -3.64
CA ASP A 55 10.12 -9.90 -3.72
C ASP A 55 10.67 -11.18 -3.08
N GLU A 56 11.97 -11.40 -3.19
CA GLU A 56 12.65 -12.58 -2.62
C GLU A 56 12.50 -12.74 -1.09
N ASN A 57 12.16 -11.66 -0.37
CA ASN A 57 11.96 -11.65 1.07
C ASN A 57 10.50 -11.85 1.47
N GLY A 58 9.60 -12.05 0.50
CA GLY A 58 8.17 -12.19 0.72
C GLY A 58 7.44 -10.86 0.92
N LYS A 59 8.10 -9.71 0.67
CA LYS A 59 7.47 -8.39 0.80
C LYS A 59 6.72 -8.05 -0.48
N GLU A 60 5.59 -7.39 -0.29
CA GLU A 60 4.62 -7.11 -1.34
C GLU A 60 4.77 -5.69 -1.89
N TRP A 61 4.62 -5.55 -3.21
CA TRP A 61 4.80 -4.32 -3.96
C TRP A 61 3.72 -4.21 -5.03
N LEU A 62 3.12 -3.03 -5.22
CA LEU A 62 2.19 -2.85 -6.34
C LEU A 62 2.96 -2.59 -7.64
N GLU A 63 2.31 -2.80 -8.77
CA GLU A 63 2.87 -2.60 -10.09
C GLU A 63 3.52 -1.21 -10.30
N SER A 64 2.86 -0.11 -9.90
CA SER A 64 3.44 1.23 -10.09
C SER A 64 4.60 1.58 -9.16
N GLN A 65 4.97 0.63 -8.31
CA GLN A 65 6.06 0.71 -7.35
C GLN A 65 7.32 0.10 -7.95
N LEU A 66 7.16 -0.75 -8.98
CA LEU A 66 8.26 -1.49 -9.55
C LEU A 66 9.17 -0.61 -10.39
N VAL A 67 10.44 -0.96 -10.34
CA VAL A 67 11.53 -0.28 -11.03
C VAL A 67 12.08 -1.21 -12.12
N PRO A 68 12.43 -0.70 -13.31
CA PRO A 68 13.22 -1.45 -14.28
C PRO A 68 14.53 -1.95 -13.67
N ASP A 69 14.99 -3.15 -14.08
CA ASP A 69 16.19 -3.76 -13.49
C ASP A 69 17.46 -2.95 -13.78
N ASP A 70 17.52 -2.35 -14.96
CA ASP A 70 18.61 -1.53 -15.50
C ASP A 70 18.60 -0.08 -15.01
N ALA A 71 17.61 0.32 -14.20
CA ALA A 71 17.59 1.65 -13.61
C ALA A 71 18.65 1.75 -12.50
N GLU A 72 19.70 2.54 -12.71
CA GLU A 72 20.71 2.84 -11.68
C GLU A 72 20.14 3.73 -10.56
N GLU A 73 19.18 4.62 -10.90
CA GLU A 73 18.42 5.46 -9.98
C GLU A 73 16.97 5.62 -10.48
N LEU A 74 16.00 5.76 -9.56
CA LEU A 74 14.61 6.08 -9.89
C LEU A 74 14.45 7.59 -10.15
N PRO A 75 14.03 8.02 -11.36
CA PRO A 75 13.68 9.42 -11.61
C PRO A 75 12.57 9.88 -10.65
N ALA A 76 12.76 11.04 -10.00
CA ALA A 76 11.87 11.55 -8.95
C ALA A 76 10.40 11.78 -9.38
N ASP A 77 10.15 11.79 -10.69
CA ASP A 77 8.84 11.88 -11.34
C ASP A 77 8.16 10.51 -11.54
N GLN A 78 8.89 9.41 -11.39
CA GLN A 78 8.37 8.03 -11.45
C GLN A 78 8.11 7.42 -10.07
N ILE A 79 8.61 8.07 -9.00
CA ILE A 79 8.29 7.72 -7.62
C ILE A 79 6.87 8.24 -7.30
N LYS A 80 5.85 7.39 -7.49
CA LYS A 80 4.50 7.68 -6.97
C LYS A 80 4.51 7.55 -5.44
N PRO A 81 3.76 8.37 -4.69
CA PRO A 81 3.83 8.38 -3.24
C PRO A 81 3.20 7.11 -2.67
N TRP A 82 3.76 6.53 -1.61
CA TRP A 82 3.33 5.25 -1.08
C TRP A 82 3.02 5.20 0.42
N PHE A 83 2.13 4.24 0.72
CA PHE A 83 2.13 3.32 1.87
C PHE A 83 1.00 3.43 2.90
N HIS A 84 0.70 2.24 3.45
CA HIS A 84 -0.10 1.96 4.64
C HIS A 84 0.69 2.16 5.94
N ASP A 85 1.99 2.46 5.85
CA ASP A 85 2.83 2.88 6.97
C ASP A 85 2.58 4.35 7.31
N ARG A 86 2.20 4.60 8.57
CA ARG A 86 1.69 5.89 9.04
C ARG A 86 2.78 6.98 9.07
N GLU A 87 4.04 6.61 9.34
CA GLU A 87 5.14 7.57 9.44
C GLU A 87 5.62 8.01 8.06
N LEU A 88 5.69 7.07 7.10
CA LEU A 88 6.12 7.35 5.73
C LEU A 88 5.07 8.18 4.96
N ARG A 89 3.78 7.92 5.19
CA ARG A 89 2.69 8.73 4.63
C ARG A 89 2.75 10.18 5.10
N ARG A 90 3.21 10.45 6.32
CA ARG A 90 3.29 11.81 6.88
C ARG A 90 4.34 12.65 6.16
N VAL A 91 5.51 12.07 5.88
CA VAL A 91 6.61 12.74 5.18
C VAL A 91 6.23 13.07 3.74
N GLU A 92 5.52 12.18 3.05
CA GLU A 92 5.09 12.43 1.67
C GLU A 92 4.00 13.49 1.55
N ILE A 93 3.08 13.57 2.50
CA ILE A 93 2.08 14.65 2.53
C ILE A 93 2.78 16.00 2.71
N VAL A 94 3.76 16.10 3.61
CA VAL A 94 4.54 17.34 3.80
C VAL A 94 5.25 17.72 2.49
N ASN A 95 5.96 16.79 1.86
CA ASN A 95 6.67 17.03 0.60
C ASN A 95 5.72 17.43 -0.55
N THR A 96 4.53 16.82 -0.61
CA THR A 96 3.52 17.12 -1.65
C THR A 96 2.95 18.52 -1.45
N ILE A 97 2.68 18.93 -0.21
CA ILE A 97 2.14 20.25 0.09
C ILE A 97 3.21 21.33 -0.08
N GLU A 98 4.47 21.07 0.27
CA GLU A 98 5.57 21.99 -0.02
C GLU A 98 5.71 22.24 -1.53
N LYS A 99 5.65 21.19 -2.35
CA LYS A 99 5.65 21.30 -3.82
C LYS A 99 4.43 22.07 -4.35
N LEU A 100 3.25 21.85 -3.79
CA LEU A 100 2.03 22.56 -4.18
C LEU A 100 2.09 24.05 -3.80
N MET A 101 2.60 24.37 -2.61
CA MET A 101 2.79 25.74 -2.13
C MET A 101 3.79 26.49 -2.98
N GLU A 102 4.92 25.88 -3.31
CA GLU A 102 5.92 26.47 -4.21
C GLU A 102 5.36 26.68 -5.62
N ARG A 103 4.54 25.75 -6.12
CA ARG A 103 3.87 25.91 -7.42
C ARG A 103 2.86 27.06 -7.45
N ILE A 104 2.07 27.25 -6.40
CA ILE A 104 0.99 28.26 -6.37
C ILE A 104 1.51 29.63 -5.98
N THR A 105 2.48 29.70 -5.07
CA THR A 105 2.95 30.96 -4.48
C THR A 105 4.34 31.36 -4.95
N HIS A 106 5.04 30.48 -5.68
CA HIS A 106 6.44 30.63 -6.10
C HIS A 106 7.43 30.81 -4.95
N LYS A 107 7.02 30.40 -3.74
CA LYS A 107 7.83 30.51 -2.53
C LYS A 107 7.91 29.15 -1.85
N LYS A 108 9.11 28.80 -1.42
CA LYS A 108 9.34 27.62 -0.60
C LYS A 108 8.71 27.82 0.78
N LEU A 109 8.14 26.75 1.31
CA LEU A 109 7.61 26.74 2.67
C LEU A 109 8.78 26.97 3.64
N LEU A 110 8.62 27.91 4.56
CA LEU A 110 9.64 28.16 5.57
C LEU A 110 9.52 27.08 6.65
N VAL A 111 10.66 26.63 7.18
CA VAL A 111 10.72 25.58 8.21
C VAL A 111 9.81 25.87 9.42
N LYS A 112 9.65 27.15 9.79
CA LYS A 112 8.73 27.60 10.86
C LYS A 112 7.24 27.38 10.56
N ASP A 113 6.86 27.28 9.29
CA ASP A 113 5.48 27.11 8.83
C ASP A 113 5.16 25.61 8.58
N CYS A 114 6.20 24.77 8.40
CA CYS A 114 6.07 23.31 8.27
C CYS A 114 5.48 22.65 9.53
N GLU A 115 5.69 23.25 10.72
CA GLU A 115 5.11 22.77 11.99
C GLU A 115 3.58 22.88 11.99
N PHE A 116 3.03 24.01 11.53
CA PHE A 116 1.58 24.21 11.42
C PHE A 116 0.95 23.29 10.38
N LEU A 117 1.66 23.06 9.28
CA LEU A 117 1.22 22.16 8.23
C LEU A 117 1.15 20.70 8.73
N THR A 118 2.19 20.26 9.42
CA THR A 118 2.25 18.93 10.02
C THR A 118 1.11 18.74 11.03
N ARG A 119 0.79 19.77 11.82
CA ARG A 119 -0.35 19.76 12.76
C ARG A 119 -1.70 19.72 12.05
N ALA A 120 -1.89 20.49 10.98
CA ALA A 120 -3.13 20.52 10.19
C ALA A 120 -3.40 19.17 9.50
N VAL A 121 -2.37 18.58 8.87
CA VAL A 121 -2.44 17.25 8.25
C VAL A 121 -2.79 16.19 9.29
N THR A 122 -2.14 16.23 10.46
CA THR A 122 -2.43 15.30 11.54
C THR A 122 -3.89 15.41 12.00
N LEU A 123 -4.40 16.63 12.23
CA LEU A 123 -5.79 16.87 12.65
C LEU A 123 -6.82 16.44 11.61
N LEU A 124 -6.53 16.63 10.31
CA LEU A 124 -7.39 16.18 9.22
C LEU A 124 -7.47 14.65 9.20
N LEU A 125 -6.32 13.97 9.31
CA LEU A 125 -6.28 12.51 9.37
C LEU A 125 -7.02 11.95 10.59
N THR A 126 -6.91 12.58 11.77
CA THR A 126 -7.64 12.16 12.99
C THR A 126 -9.16 12.40 12.90
N ARG A 127 -9.63 13.42 12.17
CA ARG A 127 -11.07 13.70 11.97
C ARG A 127 -11.73 12.84 10.89
N SER A 128 -10.93 12.21 10.02
CA SER A 128 -11.42 11.46 8.86
C SER A 128 -11.83 10.03 9.18
N GLU A 129 -11.54 9.56 10.39
CA GLU A 129 -11.96 8.25 10.88
C GLU A 129 -13.32 8.40 11.57
N PRO A 130 -14.41 7.76 11.10
CA PRO A 130 -15.59 7.59 11.94
C PRO A 130 -15.16 6.78 13.17
N GLU A 131 -15.55 7.20 14.37
CA GLU A 131 -15.28 6.42 15.58
C GLU A 131 -15.92 5.02 15.45
N GLY A 132 -15.07 3.99 15.49
CA GLY A 132 -15.47 2.57 15.46
C GLY A 132 -14.30 1.64 15.17
#